data_AF-A0A420K809-F1
#
_entry.id   AF-A0A420K809-F1
#
_cell.length_a   1.000
_cell.length_b   1.000
_cell.length_c   1.000
_cell.angle_alpha   90.00
_cell.angle_beta   90.00
_cell.angle_gamma   90.00
#
_symmetry.space_group_name_H-M   'P 1'
#
loop_
_entity.id
_entity.type
_entity.pdbx_description
1 polymer ?
#
loop_
_entity_poly.entity_id
_entity_poly.type
_entity_poly.pdbx_seq_one_letter_code
_entity_poly.pdbx_strand_id
1 'polypeptide(L)'
;MNSDRYETSRFAQWCREHQGPYTPFEEADLRGEAQAALVESIRAGDITSLDGIESPLSRRIAAHHRASAFEMNSNWACTSQSWTCPCCGRSKFQISRIGRKGQILAKLVVHHDHVGDAMKKAFHAAFAAEGTDVEQITGLKLVERMGGAFAAYEEILVCEDCNNVDAEAKKLVGSPPYFSFSPGQIRRFIDPANHLPHAIVEPQAHAAWLEAMPAYELRMKLIRAVARAAATDAHWYEPHARPPEPIPVFGIHKHGVELEIARWVYPDETLLKALGASTHVSTPNLSRWRQITQKPGKAPPGNYLAMLRSEESHGRHWDALPEDWRCPLCHRKKVELVYVGDQGKIIFALKLVTGRGPWSTLKTICNHCESTRMSLKREAAALAGKPPRDSYSFVTPEELGNIISGRPHSPHLIDEERAEKLLEVVVRRISEES
;
A
#
# COMPACT_ATOMS: atom_id res chain seq x y z
N MET A 1 9.63 27.99 2.22
CA MET A 1 9.26 28.52 0.89
C MET A 1 9.49 30.03 0.91
N ASN A 2 9.88 30.67 -0.20
CA ASN A 2 9.92 32.13 -0.26
C ASN A 2 8.54 32.61 -0.75
N SER A 3 7.79 33.35 0.07
CA SER A 3 6.38 33.75 -0.19
C SER A 3 6.24 34.40 -1.57
N ASP A 4 7.19 35.26 -1.90
CA ASP A 4 7.21 36.05 -3.14
C ASP A 4 7.23 35.18 -4.41
N ARG A 5 7.90 34.01 -4.38
CA ARG A 5 7.95 33.11 -5.55
C ARG A 5 6.64 32.36 -5.77
N TYR A 6 5.96 32.00 -4.69
CA TYR A 6 4.66 31.36 -4.81
C TYR A 6 3.63 32.30 -5.41
N GLU A 7 3.57 33.54 -4.93
CA GLU A 7 2.58 34.53 -5.38
C GLU A 7 2.66 34.82 -6.89
N THR A 8 3.87 34.75 -7.45
CA THR A 8 4.12 34.91 -8.89
C THR A 8 3.96 33.62 -9.70
N SER A 9 3.82 32.46 -9.06
CA SER A 9 3.72 31.16 -9.73
C SER A 9 2.49 31.06 -10.63
N ARG A 10 2.57 30.23 -11.67
CA ARG A 10 1.43 29.96 -12.57
C ARG A 10 0.23 29.40 -11.81
N PHE A 11 0.48 28.56 -10.81
CA PHE A 11 -0.57 27.98 -9.97
C PHE A 11 -1.29 29.05 -9.15
N ALA A 12 -0.55 29.96 -8.49
CA ALA A 12 -1.16 31.05 -7.72
C ALA A 12 -1.94 32.02 -8.63
N GLN A 13 -1.45 32.28 -9.85
CA GLN A 13 -2.21 33.03 -10.86
C GLN A 13 -3.51 32.32 -11.23
N TRP A 14 -3.45 31.02 -11.52
CA TRP A 14 -4.62 30.20 -11.83
C TRP A 14 -5.64 30.23 -10.68
N CYS A 15 -5.21 30.09 -9.41
CA CYS A 15 -6.10 30.17 -8.24
C CYS A 15 -6.79 31.53 -8.11
N ARG A 16 -6.11 32.63 -8.46
CA ARG A 16 -6.70 33.99 -8.49
C ARG A 16 -7.71 34.17 -9.62
N GLU A 17 -7.49 33.53 -10.75
CA GLU A 17 -8.41 33.55 -11.90
C GLU A 17 -9.67 32.69 -11.63
N HIS A 18 -9.58 31.71 -10.72
CA HIS A 18 -10.62 30.71 -10.46
C HIS A 18 -11.14 30.73 -9.01
N GLN A 19 -11.63 31.89 -8.54
CA GLN A 19 -12.02 32.06 -7.13
C GLN A 19 -13.36 31.42 -6.71
N GLY A 20 -14.20 30.99 -7.66
CA GLY A 20 -15.48 30.34 -7.37
C GLY A 20 -16.46 31.21 -6.56
N PRO A 21 -17.69 30.74 -6.32
CA PRO A 21 -18.04 29.36 -6.01
C PRO A 21 -18.22 28.46 -7.25
N TYR A 22 -17.96 27.17 -7.06
CA TYR A 22 -18.14 26.13 -8.08
C TYR A 22 -19.01 25.01 -7.52
N THR A 23 -19.77 24.35 -8.40
CA THR A 23 -20.40 23.07 -8.10
C THR A 23 -19.35 21.96 -8.04
N PRO A 24 -19.62 20.82 -7.37
CA PRO A 24 -18.68 19.68 -7.36
C PRO A 24 -18.31 19.14 -8.76
N PHE A 25 -19.18 19.33 -9.75
CA PHE A 25 -18.92 18.94 -11.14
C PHE A 25 -17.94 19.90 -11.81
N GLU A 26 -18.14 21.21 -11.67
CA GLU A 26 -17.22 22.23 -12.19
C GLU A 26 -15.85 22.15 -11.51
N GLU A 27 -15.79 21.86 -10.21
CA GLU A 27 -14.52 21.59 -9.53
C GLU A 27 -13.79 20.38 -10.12
N ALA A 28 -14.51 19.35 -10.58
CA ALA A 28 -13.90 18.16 -11.17
C ALA A 28 -13.18 18.49 -12.49
N ASP A 29 -13.77 19.35 -13.32
CA ASP A 29 -13.19 19.78 -14.60
C ASP A 29 -11.97 20.70 -14.36
N LEU A 30 -12.08 21.64 -13.42
CA LEU A 30 -11.02 22.60 -13.08
C LEU A 30 -9.78 21.95 -12.45
N ARG A 31 -9.91 20.77 -11.82
CA ARG A 31 -8.78 20.04 -11.22
C ARG A 31 -7.70 19.71 -12.24
N GLY A 32 -8.06 19.37 -13.48
CA GLY A 32 -7.09 19.07 -14.53
C GLY A 32 -6.21 20.28 -14.85
N GLU A 33 -6.82 21.46 -14.95
CA GLU A 33 -6.12 22.73 -15.21
C GLU A 33 -5.25 23.15 -14.02
N ALA A 34 -5.80 23.06 -12.81
CA ALA A 34 -5.07 23.31 -11.57
C ALA A 34 -3.81 22.45 -11.47
N GLN A 35 -3.93 21.17 -11.80
CA GLN A 35 -2.83 20.21 -11.77
C GLN A 35 -1.74 20.58 -12.79
N ALA A 36 -2.13 20.97 -14.02
CA ALA A 36 -1.18 21.40 -15.04
C ALA A 36 -0.41 22.66 -14.61
N ALA A 37 -1.12 23.66 -14.07
CA ALA A 37 -0.52 24.90 -13.55
C ALA A 37 0.43 24.63 -12.36
N LEU A 38 0.10 23.67 -11.49
CA LEU A 38 0.95 23.23 -10.39
C LEU A 38 2.24 22.60 -10.89
N VAL A 39 2.15 21.65 -11.83
CA VAL A 39 3.32 20.97 -12.41
C VAL A 39 4.26 21.97 -13.09
N GLU A 40 3.71 22.94 -13.82
CA GLU A 40 4.51 24.02 -14.43
C GLU A 40 5.24 24.87 -13.38
N SER A 41 4.55 25.22 -12.30
CA SER A 41 5.13 26.01 -11.19
C SER A 41 6.24 25.23 -10.45
N ILE A 42 6.09 23.91 -10.30
CA ILE A 42 7.14 23.04 -9.74
C ILE A 42 8.34 22.97 -10.68
N ARG A 43 8.10 22.81 -11.98
CA ARG A 43 9.12 22.76 -13.04
C ARG A 43 9.93 24.07 -13.11
N ALA A 44 9.28 25.21 -12.90
CA ALA A 44 9.91 26.54 -12.84
C ALA A 44 10.72 26.75 -11.55
N GLY A 45 10.39 26.04 -10.47
CA GLY A 45 11.03 26.21 -9.17
C GLY A 45 10.37 27.27 -8.29
N ASP A 46 9.16 27.70 -8.65
CA ASP A 46 8.34 28.62 -7.87
C ASP A 46 7.72 27.89 -6.67
N ILE A 47 7.32 26.64 -6.89
CA ILE A 47 6.81 25.73 -5.86
C ILE A 47 7.85 24.65 -5.58
N THR A 48 8.31 24.59 -4.33
CA THR A 48 9.36 23.65 -3.87
C THR A 48 8.89 22.69 -2.79
N SER A 49 7.64 22.81 -2.33
CA SER A 49 6.99 21.88 -1.39
C SER A 49 6.74 20.49 -1.99
N LEU A 50 6.78 20.40 -3.32
CA LEU A 50 6.68 19.17 -4.11
C LEU A 50 7.89 19.04 -5.03
N ASP A 51 8.06 17.84 -5.57
CA ASP A 51 9.14 17.45 -6.45
C ASP A 51 8.61 16.67 -7.65
N GLY A 52 9.41 16.62 -8.71
CA GLY A 52 9.09 15.90 -9.93
C GLY A 52 10.34 15.76 -10.78
N ILE A 53 10.32 14.91 -11.80
CA ILE A 53 11.51 14.59 -12.61
C ILE A 53 12.09 15.82 -13.34
N GLU A 54 11.27 16.86 -13.56
CA GLU A 54 11.67 18.12 -14.19
C GLU A 54 11.85 19.28 -13.19
N SER A 55 11.76 19.03 -11.88
CA SER A 55 11.99 20.06 -10.87
C SER A 55 13.46 20.55 -10.92
N PRO A 56 13.76 21.75 -10.40
CA PRO A 56 15.14 22.23 -10.28
C PRO A 56 16.06 21.23 -9.56
N LEU A 57 15.58 20.58 -8.51
CA LEU A 57 16.36 19.56 -7.81
C LEU A 57 16.62 18.34 -8.69
N SER A 58 15.60 17.77 -9.31
CA SER A 58 15.74 16.58 -10.15
C SER A 58 16.63 16.83 -11.36
N ARG A 59 16.57 18.02 -11.98
CA ARG A 59 17.51 18.41 -13.04
C ARG A 59 18.96 18.45 -12.54
N ARG A 60 19.20 18.97 -11.33
CA ARG A 60 20.54 18.96 -10.71
C ARG A 60 21.02 17.53 -10.44
N ILE A 61 20.15 16.66 -9.95
CA ILE A 61 20.45 15.24 -9.72
C ILE A 61 20.79 14.54 -11.05
N ALA A 62 20.00 14.76 -12.09
CA ALA A 62 20.21 14.23 -13.43
C ALA A 62 21.57 14.65 -14.01
N ALA A 63 21.91 15.94 -13.90
CA ALA A 63 23.19 16.47 -14.33
C ALA A 63 24.37 15.87 -13.55
N HIS A 64 24.24 15.70 -12.23
CA HIS A 64 25.28 15.12 -11.39
C HIS A 64 25.57 13.65 -11.77
N HIS A 65 24.52 12.83 -11.92
CA HIS A 65 24.67 11.41 -12.24
C HIS A 65 24.83 11.12 -13.73
N ARG A 66 24.70 12.13 -14.60
CA ARG A 66 24.71 12.00 -16.07
C ARG A 66 23.68 10.97 -16.56
N ALA A 67 22.49 10.99 -15.94
CA ALA A 67 21.39 10.08 -16.23
C ALA A 67 20.06 10.84 -16.24
N SER A 68 19.09 10.35 -17.01
CA SER A 68 17.76 10.98 -17.15
C SER A 68 16.61 10.09 -16.68
N ALA A 69 16.83 8.79 -16.55
CA ALA A 69 15.80 7.85 -16.11
C ALA A 69 15.70 7.88 -14.57
N PHE A 70 14.53 8.21 -14.04
CA PHE A 70 14.23 8.20 -12.60
C PHE A 70 13.39 6.98 -12.21
N GLU A 71 13.73 6.38 -11.07
CA GLU A 71 12.84 5.52 -10.28
C GLU A 71 12.38 6.33 -9.07
N MET A 72 11.29 7.09 -9.26
CA MET A 72 10.76 8.05 -8.30
C MET A 72 9.44 7.54 -7.70
N ASN A 73 9.36 7.45 -6.36
CA ASN A 73 8.11 7.06 -5.70
C ASN A 73 7.27 8.27 -5.27
N SER A 74 6.02 8.02 -4.89
CA SER A 74 5.08 9.07 -4.45
C SER A 74 5.61 9.87 -3.27
N ASN A 75 6.22 9.22 -2.28
CA ASN A 75 6.80 9.91 -1.13
C ASN A 75 7.88 10.91 -1.55
N TRP A 76 8.70 10.59 -2.54
CA TRP A 76 9.67 11.54 -3.07
C TRP A 76 8.98 12.73 -3.75
N ALA A 77 8.06 12.46 -4.68
CA ALA A 77 7.34 13.49 -5.44
C ALA A 77 6.51 14.41 -4.53
N CYS A 78 5.85 13.85 -3.53
CA CYS A 78 4.97 14.56 -2.60
C CYS A 78 5.69 15.20 -1.40
N THR A 79 7.03 15.24 -1.43
CA THR A 79 7.84 15.84 -0.37
C THR A 79 8.69 16.97 -0.93
N SER A 80 8.95 17.99 -0.10
CA SER A 80 9.75 19.16 -0.47
C SER A 80 11.09 18.79 -1.14
N GLN A 81 11.50 19.60 -2.11
CA GLN A 81 12.84 19.56 -2.70
C GLN A 81 13.95 19.84 -1.66
N SER A 82 13.64 20.56 -0.59
CA SER A 82 14.57 20.85 0.50
C SER A 82 14.59 19.81 1.62
N TRP A 83 13.86 18.70 1.48
CA TRP A 83 13.77 17.68 2.51
C TRP A 83 15.13 17.06 2.84
N THR A 84 15.34 16.80 4.13
CA THR A 84 16.52 16.15 4.69
C THR A 84 16.10 14.96 5.52
N CYS A 85 16.88 13.88 5.47
CA CYS A 85 16.56 12.66 6.19
C CYS A 85 16.73 12.87 7.71
N PRO A 86 15.71 12.61 8.53
CA PRO A 86 15.80 12.76 9.98
C PRO A 86 16.78 11.75 10.61
N CYS A 87 17.07 10.63 9.95
CA CYS A 87 18.07 9.67 10.41
C CYS A 87 19.50 10.14 10.09
N CYS A 88 19.86 10.24 8.80
CA CYS A 88 21.24 10.45 8.37
C CYS A 88 21.60 11.90 8.04
N GLY A 89 20.64 12.83 8.07
CA GLY A 89 20.85 14.26 7.77
C GLY A 89 21.07 14.60 6.30
N ARG A 90 21.23 13.60 5.42
CA ARG A 90 21.42 13.81 3.97
C ARG A 90 20.17 14.40 3.32
N SER A 91 20.37 15.40 2.46
CA SER A 91 19.34 15.95 1.58
C SER A 91 18.93 14.97 0.48
N LYS A 92 17.79 15.21 -0.17
CA LYS A 92 17.39 14.50 -1.41
C LYS A 92 18.52 14.41 -2.45
N PHE A 93 19.26 15.50 -2.66
CA PHE A 93 20.40 15.48 -3.57
C PHE A 93 21.44 14.43 -3.13
N GLN A 94 21.84 14.45 -1.86
CA GLN A 94 22.87 13.56 -1.32
C GLN A 94 22.45 12.09 -1.21
N ILE A 95 21.15 11.78 -1.10
CA ILE A 95 20.67 10.39 -1.08
C ILE A 95 20.40 9.83 -2.49
N SER A 96 20.36 10.68 -3.52
CA SER A 96 20.18 10.23 -4.89
C SER A 96 21.40 9.41 -5.35
N ARG A 97 21.17 8.28 -6.01
CA ARG A 97 22.24 7.41 -6.50
C ARG A 97 21.83 6.62 -7.73
N ILE A 98 22.81 6.13 -8.48
CA ILE A 98 22.58 5.23 -9.62
C ILE A 98 22.25 3.81 -9.12
N GLY A 99 21.13 3.28 -9.62
CA GLY A 99 20.72 1.89 -9.44
C GLY A 99 21.41 0.96 -10.44
N ARG A 100 21.20 -0.35 -10.26
CA ARG A 100 21.84 -1.40 -11.08
C ARG A 100 21.48 -1.35 -12.57
N LYS A 101 20.41 -0.65 -12.96
CA LYS A 101 19.96 -0.51 -14.36
C LYS A 101 20.34 0.86 -14.95
N GLY A 102 21.21 1.63 -14.28
CA GLY A 102 21.61 2.97 -14.73
C GLY A 102 20.58 4.07 -14.44
N GLN A 103 19.51 3.77 -13.71
CA GLN A 103 18.49 4.72 -13.32
C GLN A 103 18.85 5.46 -12.03
N ILE A 104 18.37 6.69 -11.87
CA ILE A 104 18.47 7.46 -10.64
C ILE A 104 17.42 6.96 -9.66
N LEU A 105 17.86 6.51 -8.49
CA LEU A 105 16.97 6.13 -7.40
C LEU A 105 16.55 7.37 -6.61
N ALA A 106 15.26 7.65 -6.59
CA ALA A 106 14.64 8.80 -5.94
C ALA A 106 13.48 8.33 -5.06
N LYS A 107 13.80 7.69 -3.93
CA LYS A 107 12.81 7.04 -3.07
C LYS A 107 12.91 7.46 -1.62
N LEU A 108 11.76 7.81 -1.06
CA LEU A 108 11.56 8.01 0.38
C LEU A 108 10.60 6.96 0.93
N VAL A 109 10.82 6.49 2.15
CA VAL A 109 10.04 5.41 2.76
C VAL A 109 9.50 5.88 4.10
N VAL A 110 8.24 5.55 4.40
CA VAL A 110 7.66 5.75 5.73
C VAL A 110 8.20 4.65 6.63
N HIS A 111 9.12 5.02 7.51
CA HIS A 111 9.67 4.14 8.54
C HIS A 111 8.75 4.11 9.74
N HIS A 112 8.35 2.92 10.18
CA HIS A 112 7.41 2.74 11.28
C HIS A 112 7.80 1.52 12.11
N ASP A 113 7.33 1.52 13.36
CA ASP A 113 7.47 0.37 14.25
C ASP A 113 6.40 -0.68 13.91
N HIS A 114 6.78 -1.95 13.79
CA HIS A 114 5.87 -3.04 13.42
C HIS A 114 5.10 -3.62 14.62
N VAL A 115 5.08 -2.96 15.77
CA VAL A 115 4.31 -3.40 16.95
C VAL A 115 2.79 -3.41 16.74
N GLY A 116 2.24 -2.58 15.86
CA GLY A 116 0.83 -2.64 15.50
C GLY A 116 0.46 -3.97 14.85
N ASP A 117 1.34 -4.47 13.97
CA ASP A 117 1.22 -5.80 13.37
C ASP A 117 1.38 -6.93 14.40
N ALA A 118 2.28 -6.73 15.37
CA ALA A 118 2.46 -7.65 16.49
C ALA A 118 1.18 -7.75 17.34
N MET A 119 0.50 -6.62 17.56
CA MET A 119 -0.73 -6.55 18.34
C MET A 119 -1.88 -7.26 17.64
N LYS A 120 -2.08 -7.01 16.33
CA LYS A 120 -3.07 -7.74 15.51
C LYS A 120 -2.81 -9.24 15.52
N LYS A 121 -1.54 -9.65 15.36
CA LYS A 121 -1.18 -11.07 15.42
C LYS A 121 -1.44 -11.69 16.79
N ALA A 122 -1.10 -10.98 17.86
CA ALA A 122 -1.34 -11.46 19.22
C ALA A 122 -2.84 -11.62 19.49
N PHE A 123 -3.67 -10.70 18.97
CA PHE A 123 -5.13 -10.77 19.09
C PHE A 123 -5.69 -11.99 18.37
N HIS A 124 -5.36 -12.20 17.10
CA HIS A 124 -5.85 -13.37 16.36
C HIS A 124 -5.37 -14.68 16.98
N ALA A 125 -4.12 -14.73 17.46
CA ALA A 125 -3.59 -15.91 18.14
C ALA A 125 -4.33 -16.21 19.46
N ALA A 126 -4.61 -15.18 20.27
CA ALA A 126 -5.39 -15.33 21.50
C ALA A 126 -6.83 -15.77 21.19
N PHE A 127 -7.49 -15.13 20.22
CA PHE A 127 -8.86 -15.45 19.84
C PHE A 127 -8.97 -16.89 19.34
N ALA A 128 -8.05 -17.35 18.49
CA ALA A 128 -8.01 -18.74 18.04
C ALA A 128 -7.74 -19.72 19.19
N ALA A 129 -6.92 -19.35 20.17
CA ALA A 129 -6.58 -20.22 21.31
C ALA A 129 -7.71 -20.34 22.34
N GLU A 130 -8.45 -19.26 22.59
CA GLU A 130 -9.57 -19.23 23.54
C GLU A 130 -10.80 -19.96 22.98
N GLY A 131 -10.92 -20.04 21.64
CA GLY A 131 -11.93 -20.88 20.99
C GLY A 131 -13.38 -20.42 21.17
N THR A 132 -13.61 -19.17 21.60
CA THR A 132 -14.95 -18.59 21.74
C THR A 132 -15.64 -18.40 20.39
N ASP A 133 -16.95 -18.66 20.35
CA ASP A 133 -17.83 -18.41 19.19
C ASP A 133 -18.47 -17.01 19.20
N VAL A 134 -18.06 -16.15 20.14
CA VAL A 134 -18.55 -14.77 20.25
C VAL A 134 -17.65 -13.82 19.49
N GLU A 135 -18.25 -13.00 18.63
CA GLU A 135 -17.58 -11.98 17.84
C GLU A 135 -16.97 -10.88 18.73
N GLN A 136 -15.74 -10.47 18.43
CA GLN A 136 -14.94 -9.51 19.19
C GLN A 136 -14.72 -8.22 18.39
N ILE A 137 -15.81 -7.62 17.87
CA ILE A 137 -15.75 -6.40 17.04
C ILE A 137 -15.11 -5.24 17.82
N THR A 138 -15.56 -5.03 19.06
CA THR A 138 -15.05 -3.95 19.91
C THR A 138 -13.60 -4.20 20.32
N GLY A 139 -13.27 -5.44 20.65
CA GLY A 139 -11.90 -5.85 20.98
C GLY A 139 -10.93 -5.60 19.81
N LEU A 140 -11.34 -5.93 18.59
CA LEU A 140 -10.55 -5.63 17.40
C LEU A 140 -10.33 -4.12 17.21
N LYS A 141 -11.38 -3.29 17.39
CA LYS A 141 -11.26 -1.82 17.31
C LYS A 141 -10.31 -1.25 18.36
N LEU A 142 -10.30 -1.82 19.57
CA LEU A 142 -9.30 -1.47 20.59
C LEU A 142 -7.88 -1.79 20.11
N VAL A 143 -7.67 -2.98 19.56
CA VAL A 143 -6.35 -3.41 19.02
C VAL A 143 -5.86 -2.48 17.93
N GLU A 144 -6.73 -2.11 16.98
CA GLU A 144 -6.38 -1.18 15.91
C GLU A 144 -6.01 0.20 16.43
N ARG A 145 -6.76 0.72 17.41
CA ARG A 145 -6.50 2.02 18.04
C ARG A 145 -5.18 2.03 18.81
N MET A 146 -4.88 0.96 19.54
CA MET A 146 -3.73 0.91 20.45
C MET A 146 -2.41 0.64 19.74
N GLY A 147 -2.42 0.19 18.48
CA GLY A 147 -1.21 -0.16 17.73
C GLY A 147 -0.14 0.94 17.74
N GLY A 148 -0.54 2.19 17.46
CA GLY A 148 0.36 3.35 17.49
C GLY A 148 0.83 3.73 18.91
N ALA A 149 0.02 3.49 19.93
CA ALA A 149 0.36 3.83 21.31
C ALA A 149 1.50 2.96 21.89
N PHE A 150 1.73 1.78 21.31
CA PHE A 150 2.84 0.90 21.67
C PHE A 150 4.10 1.11 20.81
N ALA A 151 4.05 1.94 19.77
CA ALA A 151 5.20 2.21 18.91
C ALA A 151 6.32 2.89 19.71
N ALA A 152 7.57 2.52 19.44
CA ALA A 152 8.73 3.15 20.08
C ALA A 152 8.96 4.58 19.57
N TYR A 153 8.42 4.91 18.41
CA TYR A 153 8.56 6.19 17.73
C TYR A 153 7.39 6.37 16.75
N GLU A 154 7.08 7.62 16.42
CA GLU A 154 6.06 7.97 15.43
C GLU A 154 6.50 7.58 14.01
N GLU A 155 5.54 7.24 13.16
CA GLU A 155 5.81 6.99 11.74
C GLU A 155 6.48 8.21 11.10
N ILE A 156 7.57 7.99 10.38
CA ILE A 156 8.40 9.09 9.90
C ILE A 156 8.99 8.79 8.55
N LEU A 157 9.01 9.79 7.67
CA LEU A 157 9.60 9.66 6.36
C LEU A 157 11.14 9.67 6.46
N VAL A 158 11.80 8.67 5.86
CA VAL A 158 13.26 8.50 5.81
C VAL A 158 13.73 8.19 4.39
N CYS A 159 15.04 8.22 4.15
CA CYS A 159 15.59 7.79 2.86
C CYS A 159 15.57 6.26 2.75
N GLU A 160 15.48 5.73 1.52
CA GLU A 160 15.49 4.28 1.27
C GLU A 160 16.69 3.58 1.91
N ASP A 161 17.88 4.19 1.89
CA ASP A 161 19.08 3.59 2.46
C ASP A 161 18.98 3.41 4.00
N CYS A 162 18.39 4.36 4.73
CA CYS A 162 18.17 4.24 6.18
C CYS A 162 17.21 3.09 6.51
N ASN A 163 16.14 2.97 5.71
CA ASN A 163 15.17 1.88 5.84
C ASN A 163 15.80 0.51 5.54
N ASN A 164 16.66 0.45 4.51
CA ASN A 164 17.37 -0.79 4.16
C ASN A 164 18.34 -1.22 5.26
N VAL A 165 19.09 -0.27 5.83
CA VAL A 165 20.01 -0.56 6.92
C VAL A 165 19.27 -1.02 8.18
N ASP A 166 18.08 -0.50 8.50
CA ASP A 166 17.26 -1.09 9.57
C ASP A 166 17.00 -2.58 9.30
N ALA A 167 16.55 -2.95 8.10
CA ALA A 167 16.30 -4.35 7.75
C ALA A 167 17.55 -5.24 7.80
N GLU A 168 18.72 -4.72 7.40
CA GLU A 168 20.00 -5.42 7.45
C GLU A 168 20.53 -5.55 8.88
N ALA A 169 20.51 -4.48 9.67
CA ALA A 169 20.92 -4.47 11.07
C ALA A 169 20.09 -5.42 11.92
N LYS A 170 18.77 -5.51 11.68
CA LYS A 170 17.89 -6.49 12.35
C LYS A 170 18.33 -7.93 12.14
N LYS A 171 18.72 -8.28 10.91
CA LYS A 171 19.25 -9.60 10.58
C LYS A 171 20.60 -9.85 11.26
N LEU A 172 21.48 -8.85 11.22
CA LEU A 172 22.82 -8.91 11.82
C LEU A 172 22.76 -9.20 13.32
N VAL A 173 21.92 -8.46 14.06
CA VAL A 173 21.83 -8.60 15.52
C VAL A 173 20.86 -9.70 15.98
N GLY A 174 20.15 -10.35 15.05
CA GLY A 174 19.15 -11.37 15.34
C GLY A 174 17.94 -10.86 16.10
N SER A 175 17.47 -9.64 15.81
CA SER A 175 16.32 -9.06 16.52
C SER A 175 14.99 -9.71 16.13
N PRO A 176 13.97 -9.64 17.00
CA PRO A 176 12.63 -10.17 16.72
C PRO A 176 11.95 -9.50 15.52
N PRO A 177 11.03 -10.19 14.82
CA PRO A 177 10.47 -9.73 13.54
C PRO A 177 9.64 -8.44 13.62
N TYR A 178 9.11 -8.10 14.79
CA TYR A 178 8.31 -6.88 14.99
C TYR A 178 9.11 -5.73 15.60
N PHE A 179 10.41 -5.89 15.75
CA PHE A 179 11.28 -4.80 16.17
C PHE A 179 11.70 -3.97 14.95
N SER A 180 11.84 -2.66 15.16
CA SER A 180 12.46 -1.72 14.23
C SER A 180 13.29 -0.72 15.03
N PHE A 181 14.47 -0.35 14.52
CA PHE A 181 15.30 0.68 15.13
C PHE A 181 14.70 2.06 14.90
N SER A 182 14.63 2.90 15.92
CA SER A 182 14.19 4.29 15.78
C SER A 182 15.17 5.11 14.93
N PRO A 183 14.77 6.27 14.37
CA PRO A 183 15.69 7.17 13.64
C PRO A 183 16.96 7.52 14.43
N GLY A 184 16.81 7.75 15.73
CA GLY A 184 17.94 8.06 16.62
C GLY A 184 18.86 6.86 16.82
N GLN A 185 18.32 5.63 16.86
CA GLN A 185 19.12 4.41 16.92
C GLN A 185 19.84 4.17 15.59
N ILE A 186 19.15 4.26 14.45
CA ILE A 186 19.74 4.10 13.11
C ILE A 186 20.93 5.04 12.95
N ARG A 187 20.77 6.32 13.32
CA ARG A 187 21.85 7.33 13.25
C ARG A 187 23.12 6.88 13.98
N ARG A 188 23.01 6.12 15.06
CA ARG A 188 24.15 5.70 15.89
C ARG A 188 24.99 4.61 15.27
N PHE A 189 24.50 3.87 14.25
CA PHE A 189 25.21 2.73 13.68
C PHE A 189 25.34 2.77 12.16
N ILE A 190 25.10 3.92 11.54
CA ILE A 190 25.33 4.14 10.11
C ILE A 190 26.59 4.96 9.87
N ASP A 191 27.26 4.66 8.76
CA ASP A 191 28.27 5.53 8.15
C ASP A 191 27.73 6.09 6.83
N PRO A 192 27.24 7.35 6.82
CA PRO A 192 26.62 7.96 5.66
C PRO A 192 27.64 8.56 4.68
N ALA A 193 27.67 8.07 3.45
CA ALA A 193 28.38 8.68 2.34
C ALA A 193 27.41 9.27 1.30
N ASN A 194 27.74 10.43 0.70
CA ASN A 194 26.91 11.02 -0.34
C ASN A 194 26.82 10.08 -1.55
N HIS A 195 25.62 9.95 -2.11
CA HIS A 195 25.32 9.17 -3.32
C HIS A 195 25.64 7.67 -3.23
N LEU A 196 25.86 7.16 -2.02
CA LEU A 196 26.15 5.75 -1.74
C LEU A 196 25.18 5.19 -0.69
N PRO A 197 24.93 3.87 -0.69
CA PRO A 197 24.24 3.20 0.40
C PRO A 197 24.98 3.41 1.73
N HIS A 198 24.24 3.31 2.83
CA HIS A 198 24.82 3.35 4.17
C HIS A 198 25.60 2.07 4.46
N ALA A 199 26.78 2.21 5.08
CA ALA A 199 27.46 1.10 5.73
C ALA A 199 27.00 0.98 7.19
N ILE A 200 27.05 -0.24 7.74
CA ILE A 200 26.66 -0.53 9.12
C ILE A 200 27.92 -0.63 9.99
N VAL A 201 27.93 0.09 11.11
CA VAL A 201 28.93 -0.04 12.16
C VAL A 201 28.46 -1.12 13.14
N GLU A 202 28.85 -2.38 12.88
CA GLU A 202 28.28 -3.56 13.56
C GLU A 202 28.28 -3.49 15.09
N PRO A 203 29.38 -3.10 15.78
CA PRO A 203 29.37 -3.02 17.24
C PRO A 203 28.32 -2.05 17.80
N GLN A 204 28.06 -0.96 17.08
CA GLN A 204 27.07 0.04 17.47
C GLN A 204 25.64 -0.45 17.22
N ALA A 205 25.41 -1.25 16.17
CA ALA A 205 24.13 -1.89 15.93
C ALA A 205 23.79 -2.90 17.05
N HIS A 206 24.76 -3.73 17.46
CA HIS A 206 24.61 -4.63 18.61
C HIS A 206 24.32 -3.87 19.90
N ALA A 207 25.08 -2.81 20.19
CA ALA A 207 24.85 -1.98 21.38
C ALA A 207 23.44 -1.35 21.38
N ALA A 208 23.00 -0.81 20.23
CA ALA A 208 21.66 -0.23 20.09
C ALA A 208 20.55 -1.27 20.32
N TRP A 209 20.73 -2.51 19.87
CA TRP A 209 19.78 -3.58 20.12
C TRP A 209 19.72 -3.97 21.59
N LEU A 210 20.87 -4.20 22.23
CA LEU A 210 20.94 -4.58 23.65
C LEU A 210 20.29 -3.52 24.55
N GLU A 211 20.46 -2.24 24.21
CA GLU A 211 19.80 -1.12 24.90
C GLU A 211 18.28 -1.11 24.70
N ALA A 212 17.80 -1.42 23.49
CA ALA A 212 16.38 -1.40 23.15
C ALA A 212 15.60 -2.63 23.64
N MET A 213 16.28 -3.76 23.80
CA MET A 213 15.68 -5.07 24.08
C MET A 213 14.78 -5.09 25.32
N PRO A 214 15.18 -4.55 26.50
CA PRO A 214 14.31 -4.59 27.69
C PRO A 214 12.98 -3.86 27.49
N ALA A 215 13.00 -2.70 26.83
CA ALA A 215 11.80 -1.95 26.52
C ALA A 215 10.92 -2.66 25.47
N TYR A 216 11.53 -3.30 24.46
CA TYR A 216 10.81 -4.14 23.51
C TYR A 216 10.09 -5.30 24.19
N GLU A 217 10.78 -6.05 25.06
CA GLU A 217 10.19 -7.17 25.79
C GLU A 217 9.02 -6.75 26.69
N LEU A 218 9.15 -5.62 27.38
CA LEU A 218 8.07 -5.07 28.20
C LEU A 218 6.85 -4.72 27.34
N ARG A 219 7.05 -4.03 26.21
CA ARG A 219 5.98 -3.72 25.27
C ARG A 219 5.29 -4.99 24.76
N MET A 220 6.06 -6.01 24.40
CA MET A 220 5.50 -7.29 23.94
C MET A 220 4.70 -8.02 25.01
N LYS A 221 5.07 -7.92 26.30
CA LYS A 221 4.26 -8.47 27.41
C LYS A 221 2.92 -7.74 27.51
N LEU A 222 2.92 -6.42 27.46
CA LEU A 222 1.71 -5.60 27.50
C LEU A 222 0.82 -5.86 26.28
N ILE A 223 1.39 -5.92 25.08
CA ILE A 223 0.69 -6.24 23.84
C ILE A 223 -0.08 -7.56 23.98
N ARG A 224 0.56 -8.62 24.48
CA ARG A 224 -0.10 -9.92 24.67
C ARG A 224 -1.24 -9.85 25.68
N ALA A 225 -1.06 -9.10 26.77
CA ALA A 225 -2.11 -8.94 27.78
C ALA A 225 -3.33 -8.19 27.24
N VAL A 226 -3.11 -7.06 26.55
CA VAL A 226 -4.20 -6.29 25.92
C VAL A 226 -4.87 -7.08 24.81
N ALA A 227 -4.09 -7.75 23.95
CA ALA A 227 -4.63 -8.59 22.89
C ALA A 227 -5.49 -9.74 23.41
N ARG A 228 -5.09 -10.37 24.53
CA ARG A 228 -5.90 -11.40 25.18
C ARG A 228 -7.20 -10.82 25.74
N ALA A 229 -7.12 -9.72 26.49
CA ALA A 229 -8.31 -9.06 27.02
C ALA A 229 -9.28 -8.65 25.90
N ALA A 230 -8.74 -8.16 24.78
CA ALA A 230 -9.52 -7.83 23.59
C ALA A 230 -10.18 -9.05 22.94
N ALA A 231 -9.50 -10.20 22.92
CA ALA A 231 -10.01 -11.43 22.31
C ALA A 231 -11.05 -12.19 23.17
N THR A 232 -11.16 -11.86 24.45
CA THR A 232 -12.07 -12.51 25.40
C THR A 232 -13.15 -11.58 25.94
N ASP A 233 -13.39 -10.44 25.28
CA ASP A 233 -14.31 -9.38 25.73
C ASP A 233 -14.04 -8.87 27.17
N ALA A 234 -12.83 -9.06 27.68
CA ALA A 234 -12.41 -8.62 29.01
C ALA A 234 -11.74 -7.23 28.97
N HIS A 235 -12.05 -6.45 27.92
CA HIS A 235 -11.46 -5.15 27.65
C HIS A 235 -12.35 -4.00 28.15
N TRP A 236 -11.78 -2.81 28.30
CA TRP A 236 -12.49 -1.61 28.79
C TRP A 236 -12.91 -0.64 27.68
N TYR A 237 -12.71 -1.00 26.41
CA TYR A 237 -13.02 -0.08 25.31
C TYR A 237 -14.52 -0.03 25.03
N GLU A 238 -15.06 1.18 25.10
CA GLU A 238 -16.42 1.50 24.68
C GLU A 238 -16.36 2.43 23.46
N PRO A 239 -16.79 1.98 22.27
CA PRO A 239 -16.83 2.80 21.08
C PRO A 239 -18.01 3.78 21.18
N HIS A 240 -17.80 5.02 20.76
CA HIS A 240 -18.90 5.97 20.65
C HIS A 240 -19.86 5.51 19.53
N ALA A 241 -21.16 5.43 19.82
CA ALA A 241 -22.16 4.87 18.90
C ALA A 241 -22.33 5.67 17.60
N ARG A 242 -21.89 6.94 17.60
CA ARG A 242 -21.92 7.81 16.41
C ARG A 242 -20.50 8.17 15.99
N PRO A 243 -20.19 8.19 14.68
CA PRO A 243 -18.98 8.86 14.23
C PRO A 243 -18.99 10.29 14.76
N PRO A 244 -17.88 10.82 15.28
CA PRO A 244 -17.84 12.19 15.78
C PRO A 244 -18.22 13.12 14.62
N GLU A 245 -19.38 13.76 14.71
CA GLU A 245 -19.69 14.88 13.84
C GLU A 245 -18.68 15.98 14.19
N PRO A 246 -17.87 16.44 13.23
CA PRO A 246 -16.97 17.55 13.48
C PRO A 246 -17.83 18.73 13.95
N ILE A 247 -17.67 19.14 15.21
CA ILE A 247 -18.27 20.38 15.68
C ILE A 247 -17.55 21.49 14.90
N PRO A 248 -18.25 22.26 14.05
CA PRO A 248 -17.61 23.34 13.32
C PRO A 248 -17.20 24.42 14.32
N VAL A 249 -15.96 24.35 14.79
CA VAL A 249 -15.29 25.46 15.44
C VAL A 249 -14.85 26.42 14.35
N PHE A 250 -15.33 27.67 14.39
CA PHE A 250 -14.79 28.78 13.61
C PHE A 250 -13.36 29.06 14.08
N GLY A 251 -12.42 28.24 13.61
CA GLY A 251 -11.00 28.35 13.87
C GLY A 251 -10.31 29.01 12.69
N ILE A 252 -9.43 29.95 12.99
CA ILE A 252 -8.58 30.67 12.04
C ILE A 252 -7.77 29.64 11.24
N HIS A 253 -8.26 29.25 10.07
CA HIS A 253 -7.44 28.53 9.11
C HIS A 253 -6.35 29.51 8.65
N LYS A 254 -5.11 29.28 9.09
CA LYS A 254 -3.97 29.91 8.42
C LYS A 254 -4.00 29.43 6.97
N HIS A 255 -4.34 30.32 6.04
CA HIS A 255 -4.24 30.08 4.61
C HIS A 255 -2.76 29.87 4.26
N GLY A 256 -2.30 28.62 4.37
CA GLY A 256 -0.99 28.19 3.87
C GLY A 256 -1.10 27.78 2.42
N VAL A 257 -0.01 27.94 1.67
CA VAL A 257 0.12 27.48 0.28
C VAL A 257 -0.27 26.00 0.13
N GLU A 258 0.08 25.18 1.12
CA GLU A 258 -0.22 23.75 1.15
C GLU A 258 -1.73 23.47 1.23
N LEU A 259 -2.49 24.32 1.93
CA LEU A 259 -3.96 24.22 2.01
C LEU A 259 -4.62 24.66 0.71
N GLU A 260 -4.07 25.67 0.02
CA GLU A 260 -4.56 26.12 -1.28
C GLU A 260 -4.28 25.10 -2.38
N ILE A 261 -3.09 24.47 -2.37
CA ILE A 261 -2.78 23.31 -3.22
C ILE A 261 -3.74 22.16 -2.90
N ALA A 262 -3.90 21.77 -1.63
CA ALA A 262 -4.73 20.64 -1.22
C ALA A 262 -6.24 20.83 -1.50
N ARG A 263 -6.70 22.08 -1.65
CA ARG A 263 -8.07 22.39 -2.09
C ARG A 263 -8.32 21.89 -3.51
N TRP A 264 -7.34 22.08 -4.39
CA TRP A 264 -7.51 21.84 -5.83
C TRP A 264 -6.83 20.57 -6.32
N VAL A 265 -5.77 20.11 -5.66
CA VAL A 265 -4.93 19.02 -6.15
C VAL A 265 -4.70 18.00 -5.04
N TYR A 266 -5.03 16.75 -5.36
CA TYR A 266 -4.77 15.60 -4.50
C TYR A 266 -3.59 14.81 -5.09
N PRO A 267 -2.80 14.13 -4.24
CA PRO A 267 -1.72 13.26 -4.70
C PRO A 267 -2.28 11.95 -5.25
N ASP A 268 -3.07 12.04 -6.31
CA ASP A 268 -3.65 10.91 -7.03
C ASP A 268 -2.70 10.37 -8.11
N GLU A 269 -3.11 9.30 -8.79
CA GLU A 269 -2.32 8.69 -9.87
C GLU A 269 -2.03 9.68 -11.02
N THR A 270 -2.95 10.60 -11.30
CA THR A 270 -2.83 11.57 -12.39
C THR A 270 -1.72 12.59 -12.09
N LEU A 271 -1.72 13.18 -10.88
CA LEU A 271 -0.66 14.08 -10.44
C LEU A 271 0.68 13.37 -10.37
N LEU A 272 0.72 12.19 -9.75
CA LEU A 272 1.95 11.41 -9.61
C LEU A 272 2.58 11.10 -10.97
N LYS A 273 1.75 10.72 -11.96
CA LYS A 273 2.20 10.50 -13.34
C LYS A 273 2.72 11.79 -13.98
N ALA A 274 2.04 12.92 -13.78
CA ALA A 274 2.46 14.22 -14.32
C ALA A 274 3.78 14.72 -13.70
N LEU A 275 4.06 14.39 -12.43
CA LEU A 275 5.34 14.65 -11.77
C LEU A 275 6.45 13.66 -12.19
N GLY A 276 6.10 12.63 -12.95
CA GLY A 276 7.03 11.58 -13.40
C GLY A 276 7.34 10.53 -12.34
N ALA A 277 6.48 10.36 -11.33
CA ALA A 277 6.61 9.27 -10.37
C ALA A 277 6.41 7.93 -11.09
N SER A 278 7.42 7.07 -11.00
CA SER A 278 7.40 5.70 -11.49
C SER A 278 8.31 4.84 -10.61
N THR A 279 7.74 3.79 -10.02
CA THR A 279 8.49 2.79 -9.23
C THR A 279 9.05 1.66 -10.10
N HIS A 280 8.76 1.65 -11.40
CA HIS A 280 9.09 0.55 -12.29
C HIS A 280 10.04 0.97 -13.40
N VAL A 281 11.32 0.63 -13.23
CA VAL A 281 12.32 0.69 -14.32
C VAL A 281 12.66 -0.72 -14.85
N SER A 282 12.02 -1.79 -14.35
CA SER A 282 12.02 -3.11 -15.01
C SER A 282 10.66 -3.46 -15.55
N THR A 283 10.67 -4.11 -16.71
CA THR A 283 9.53 -4.86 -17.23
C THR A 283 9.02 -5.82 -16.15
N PRO A 284 7.76 -5.71 -15.72
CA PRO A 284 7.19 -6.65 -14.77
C PRO A 284 7.21 -8.07 -15.37
N ASN A 285 7.52 -9.08 -14.54
CA ASN A 285 7.34 -10.47 -14.94
C ASN A 285 5.83 -10.79 -14.90
N LEU A 286 5.17 -10.54 -16.03
CA LEU A 286 3.73 -10.74 -16.18
C LEU A 286 3.35 -12.21 -16.23
N SER A 287 4.28 -13.14 -16.48
CA SER A 287 3.99 -14.58 -16.52
C SER A 287 4.00 -15.27 -15.17
N ARG A 288 4.50 -14.60 -14.13
CA ARG A 288 4.70 -15.17 -12.79
C ARG A 288 3.45 -15.83 -12.20
N TRP A 289 2.25 -15.33 -12.49
CA TRP A 289 1.00 -15.84 -11.90
C TRP A 289 0.67 -17.28 -12.29
N ARG A 290 1.07 -17.73 -13.49
CA ARG A 290 0.88 -19.13 -13.94
C ARG A 290 2.08 -20.04 -13.68
N GLN A 291 3.27 -19.45 -13.47
CA GLN A 291 4.53 -20.18 -13.30
C GLN A 291 4.89 -20.46 -11.83
N ILE A 292 4.31 -19.70 -10.89
CA ILE A 292 4.66 -19.83 -9.48
C ILE A 292 3.93 -20.99 -8.81
N THR A 293 4.67 -21.85 -8.12
CA THR A 293 4.07 -22.88 -7.27
C THR A 293 3.45 -22.25 -6.03
N GLN A 294 2.12 -22.33 -5.94
CA GLN A 294 1.37 -21.79 -4.81
C GLN A 294 1.40 -22.74 -3.61
N LYS A 295 1.94 -22.27 -2.48
CA LYS A 295 1.94 -23.02 -1.22
C LYS A 295 0.50 -23.30 -0.75
N PRO A 296 0.23 -24.46 -0.15
CA PRO A 296 -1.06 -24.72 0.49
C PRO A 296 -1.27 -23.73 1.64
N GLY A 297 -2.52 -23.28 1.79
CA GLY A 297 -2.92 -22.44 2.91
C GLY A 297 -3.12 -23.26 4.19
N LYS A 298 -3.30 -22.55 5.30
CA LYS A 298 -3.57 -23.17 6.61
C LYS A 298 -5.08 -23.40 6.77
N ALA A 299 -5.43 -24.50 7.41
CA ALA A 299 -6.80 -24.73 7.86
C ALA A 299 -7.20 -23.63 8.87
N PRO A 300 -8.41 -23.03 8.75
CA PRO A 300 -8.93 -22.12 9.74
C PRO A 300 -9.13 -22.80 11.10
N PRO A 301 -9.04 -22.07 12.22
CA PRO A 301 -9.36 -22.58 13.56
C PRO A 301 -10.85 -22.91 13.68
N GLY A 302 -11.23 -23.70 14.70
CA GLY A 302 -12.63 -24.11 14.90
C GLY A 302 -13.62 -22.95 15.02
N ASN A 303 -13.21 -21.85 15.65
CA ASN A 303 -13.99 -20.64 15.84
C ASN A 303 -13.79 -19.58 14.74
N TYR A 304 -13.38 -19.99 13.53
CA TYR A 304 -13.07 -19.04 12.45
C TYR A 304 -14.24 -18.12 12.08
N LEU A 305 -15.50 -18.53 12.28
CA LEU A 305 -16.68 -17.73 11.96
C LEU A 305 -16.78 -16.49 12.84
N ALA A 306 -16.60 -16.64 14.16
CA ALA A 306 -16.60 -15.53 15.09
C ALA A 306 -15.45 -14.56 14.78
N MET A 307 -14.25 -15.10 14.48
CA MET A 307 -13.11 -14.30 14.05
C MET A 307 -13.39 -13.55 12.74
N LEU A 308 -14.03 -14.20 11.77
CA LEU A 308 -14.36 -13.60 10.48
C LEU A 308 -15.36 -12.45 10.63
N ARG A 309 -16.40 -12.63 11.45
CA ARG A 309 -17.44 -11.61 11.65
C ARG A 309 -17.01 -10.45 12.54
N SER A 310 -16.02 -10.67 13.40
CA SER A 310 -15.35 -9.58 14.13
C SER A 310 -14.76 -8.51 13.19
N GLU A 311 -14.42 -8.90 11.96
CA GLU A 311 -14.06 -8.02 10.86
C GLU A 311 -15.31 -7.69 10.03
N GLU A 312 -15.99 -6.59 10.33
CA GLU A 312 -17.33 -6.27 9.81
C GLU A 312 -17.45 -6.40 8.28
N SER A 313 -16.42 -6.02 7.52
CA SER A 313 -16.41 -6.13 6.06
C SER A 313 -16.43 -7.59 5.57
N HIS A 314 -15.71 -8.48 6.27
CA HIS A 314 -15.68 -9.90 5.97
C HIS A 314 -16.96 -10.60 6.42
N GLY A 315 -17.49 -10.23 7.60
CA GLY A 315 -18.79 -10.70 8.08
C GLY A 315 -19.91 -10.38 7.09
N ARG A 316 -20.00 -9.14 6.61
CA ARG A 316 -21.00 -8.76 5.60
C ARG A 316 -20.87 -9.57 4.30
N HIS A 317 -19.66 -9.81 3.81
CA HIS A 317 -19.47 -10.66 2.62
C HIS A 317 -19.90 -12.10 2.87
N TRP A 318 -19.61 -12.64 4.06
CA TRP A 318 -20.02 -13.99 4.45
C TRP A 318 -21.54 -14.14 4.48
N ASP A 319 -22.23 -13.21 5.15
CA ASP A 319 -23.68 -13.27 5.33
C ASP A 319 -24.46 -12.95 4.04
N ALA A 320 -23.82 -12.29 3.06
CA ALA A 320 -24.42 -12.00 1.75
C ALA A 320 -24.61 -13.23 0.84
N LEU A 321 -24.04 -14.38 1.18
CA LEU A 321 -24.14 -15.61 0.38
C LEU A 321 -24.89 -16.72 1.12
N PRO A 322 -25.71 -17.53 0.40
CA PRO A 322 -26.34 -18.70 1.00
C PRO A 322 -25.31 -19.77 1.38
N GLU A 323 -25.65 -20.66 2.31
CA GLU A 323 -24.73 -21.66 2.86
C GLU A 323 -24.24 -22.69 1.81
N ASP A 324 -25.10 -23.03 0.84
CA ASP A 324 -24.80 -23.95 -0.25
C ASP A 324 -24.07 -23.27 -1.42
N TRP A 325 -23.78 -21.97 -1.32
CA TRP A 325 -23.15 -21.23 -2.40
C TRP A 325 -21.80 -21.85 -2.79
N ARG A 326 -21.59 -21.90 -4.10
CA ARG A 326 -20.34 -22.32 -4.73
C ARG A 326 -19.86 -21.26 -5.69
N CYS A 327 -18.56 -21.08 -5.76
CA CYS A 327 -17.99 -20.21 -6.77
C CYS A 327 -18.31 -20.78 -8.16
N PRO A 328 -18.90 -19.99 -9.08
CA PRO A 328 -19.30 -20.50 -10.39
C PRO A 328 -18.12 -20.88 -11.30
N LEU A 329 -16.89 -20.47 -10.94
CA LEU A 329 -15.68 -20.72 -11.71
C LEU A 329 -14.84 -21.86 -11.14
N CYS A 330 -14.55 -21.84 -9.84
CA CYS A 330 -13.68 -22.83 -9.21
C CYS A 330 -14.43 -23.89 -8.39
N HIS A 331 -15.76 -23.80 -8.33
CA HIS A 331 -16.68 -24.72 -7.66
C HIS A 331 -16.48 -24.95 -6.15
N ARG A 332 -15.52 -24.24 -5.54
CA ARG A 332 -15.31 -24.23 -4.09
C ARG A 332 -16.56 -23.78 -3.38
N LYS A 333 -16.88 -24.47 -2.30
CA LYS A 333 -17.93 -24.11 -1.35
C LYS A 333 -17.56 -22.84 -0.60
N LYS A 334 -18.56 -22.15 -0.08
CA LYS A 334 -18.42 -20.97 0.79
C LYS A 334 -17.35 -21.14 1.88
N VAL A 335 -17.40 -22.22 2.66
CA VAL A 335 -16.42 -22.53 3.72
C VAL A 335 -14.99 -22.72 3.20
N GLU A 336 -14.84 -23.32 2.01
CA GLU A 336 -13.52 -23.61 1.40
C GLU A 336 -12.83 -22.35 0.87
N LEU A 337 -13.52 -21.22 0.80
CA LEU A 337 -12.95 -19.92 0.43
C LEU A 337 -12.30 -19.19 1.59
N VAL A 338 -12.60 -19.56 2.83
CA VAL A 338 -12.00 -18.93 4.02
C VAL A 338 -10.54 -19.32 4.10
N TYR A 339 -9.63 -18.38 4.35
CA TYR A 339 -8.22 -18.70 4.56
C TYR A 339 -7.59 -17.85 5.64
N VAL A 340 -6.52 -18.36 6.22
CA VAL A 340 -5.72 -17.65 7.22
C VAL A 340 -4.65 -16.83 6.48
N GLY A 341 -4.79 -15.51 6.53
CA GLY A 341 -3.83 -14.57 5.98
C GLY A 341 -2.61 -14.37 6.89
N ASP A 342 -1.83 -13.36 6.53
CA ASP A 342 -0.74 -12.89 7.39
C ASP A 342 -1.30 -12.44 8.75
N GLN A 343 -0.45 -12.49 9.79
CA GLN A 343 -0.81 -12.17 11.16
C GLN A 343 -1.95 -13.05 11.75
N GLY A 344 -2.32 -14.16 11.10
CA GLY A 344 -3.39 -15.04 11.58
C GLY A 344 -4.81 -14.54 11.32
N LYS A 345 -4.97 -13.48 10.51
CA LYS A 345 -6.29 -12.91 10.15
C LYS A 345 -7.12 -13.93 9.37
N ILE A 346 -8.39 -14.07 9.69
CA ILE A 346 -9.34 -14.88 8.90
C ILE A 346 -9.90 -14.01 7.77
N ILE A 347 -9.73 -14.45 6.53
CA ILE A 347 -10.09 -13.69 5.34
C ILE A 347 -11.16 -14.42 4.54
N PHE A 348 -12.21 -13.68 4.18
CA PHE A 348 -13.23 -14.06 3.21
C PHE A 348 -13.53 -12.87 2.31
N ALA A 349 -13.21 -13.01 1.02
CA ALA A 349 -13.34 -11.92 0.07
C ALA A 349 -13.98 -12.39 -1.24
N LEU A 350 -14.95 -11.60 -1.69
CA LEU A 350 -15.70 -11.80 -2.91
C LEU A 350 -15.54 -10.59 -3.84
N LYS A 351 -15.86 -10.80 -5.11
CA LYS A 351 -15.83 -9.75 -6.13
C LYS A 351 -17.12 -9.76 -6.91
N LEU A 352 -17.77 -8.60 -6.93
CA LEU A 352 -18.96 -8.36 -7.74
C LEU A 352 -18.57 -8.40 -9.21
N VAL A 353 -19.33 -9.17 -9.99
CA VAL A 353 -19.16 -9.24 -11.43
C VAL A 353 -20.03 -8.15 -12.06
N THR A 354 -19.39 -7.30 -12.85
CA THR A 354 -20.07 -6.22 -13.62
C THR A 354 -19.97 -6.45 -15.14
N GLY A 355 -19.52 -7.64 -15.53
CA GLY A 355 -19.36 -8.04 -16.93
C GLY A 355 -20.70 -8.25 -17.65
N ARG A 356 -20.67 -8.08 -18.98
CA ARG A 356 -21.81 -8.32 -19.88
C ARG A 356 -21.64 -9.67 -20.62
N GLY A 357 -22.65 -10.04 -21.42
CA GLY A 357 -22.59 -11.23 -22.27
C GLY A 357 -22.42 -12.52 -21.44
N PRO A 358 -21.40 -13.35 -21.69
CA PRO A 358 -21.16 -14.59 -20.94
C PRO A 358 -21.05 -14.42 -19.42
N TRP A 359 -20.71 -13.21 -18.94
CA TRP A 359 -20.61 -12.88 -17.52
C TRP A 359 -21.91 -12.40 -16.89
N SER A 360 -22.94 -12.06 -17.69
CA SER A 360 -24.15 -11.38 -17.21
C SER A 360 -24.97 -12.19 -16.20
N THR A 361 -24.88 -13.52 -16.23
CA THR A 361 -25.58 -14.41 -15.30
C THR A 361 -24.87 -14.55 -13.96
N LEU A 362 -23.61 -14.15 -13.87
CA LEU A 362 -22.80 -14.23 -12.65
C LEU A 362 -22.92 -12.92 -11.87
N LYS A 363 -23.33 -13.03 -10.60
CA LYS A 363 -23.37 -11.86 -9.70
C LYS A 363 -22.05 -11.65 -8.96
N THR A 364 -21.43 -12.75 -8.52
CA THR A 364 -20.22 -12.70 -7.68
C THR A 364 -19.31 -13.90 -7.94
N ILE A 365 -18.01 -13.68 -7.81
CA ILE A 365 -16.97 -14.71 -7.85
C ILE A 365 -16.03 -14.58 -6.64
N CYS A 366 -15.27 -15.64 -6.36
CA CYS A 366 -14.28 -15.57 -5.28
C CYS A 366 -13.09 -14.67 -5.68
N ASN A 367 -12.45 -14.04 -4.69
CA ASN A 367 -11.32 -13.12 -4.93
C ASN A 367 -10.13 -13.78 -5.65
N HIS A 368 -9.92 -15.09 -5.46
CA HIS A 368 -8.85 -15.81 -6.14
C HIS A 368 -9.10 -15.98 -7.66
N CYS A 369 -10.35 -16.21 -8.07
CA CYS A 369 -10.70 -16.25 -9.49
C CYS A 369 -10.52 -14.88 -10.14
N GLU A 370 -10.96 -13.82 -9.45
CA GLU A 370 -10.78 -12.44 -9.93
C GLU A 370 -9.29 -12.08 -10.05
N SER A 371 -8.46 -12.48 -9.08
CA SER A 371 -7.01 -12.27 -9.14
C SER A 371 -6.37 -12.96 -10.35
N THR A 372 -6.83 -14.17 -10.69
CA THR A 372 -6.39 -14.91 -11.89
C THR A 372 -6.79 -14.16 -13.16
N ARG A 373 -8.07 -13.75 -13.26
CA ARG A 373 -8.61 -12.97 -14.38
C ARG A 373 -7.83 -11.67 -14.60
N MET A 374 -7.55 -10.93 -13.54
CA MET A 374 -6.80 -9.67 -13.61
C MET A 374 -5.34 -9.87 -14.02
N SER A 375 -4.73 -10.99 -13.63
CA SER A 375 -3.36 -11.33 -14.05
C SER A 375 -3.32 -11.66 -15.54
N LEU A 376 -4.26 -12.49 -16.02
CA LEU A 376 -4.44 -12.78 -17.44
C LEU A 376 -4.70 -11.50 -18.26
N LYS A 377 -5.57 -10.60 -17.78
CA LYS A 377 -5.84 -9.30 -18.42
C LYS A 377 -4.57 -8.50 -18.64
N ARG A 378 -3.75 -8.37 -17.59
CA ARG A 378 -2.54 -7.55 -17.59
C ARG A 378 -1.50 -8.10 -18.56
N GLU A 379 -1.30 -9.42 -18.55
CA GLU A 379 -0.35 -10.06 -19.45
C GLU A 379 -0.81 -10.00 -20.91
N ALA A 380 -2.08 -10.34 -21.19
CA ALA A 380 -2.60 -10.31 -22.54
C ALA A 380 -2.59 -8.89 -23.13
N ALA A 381 -2.95 -7.87 -22.35
CA ALA A 381 -2.88 -6.48 -22.78
C ALA A 381 -1.45 -6.03 -23.11
N ALA A 382 -0.47 -6.49 -22.34
CA ALA A 382 0.94 -6.18 -22.61
C ALA A 382 1.43 -6.84 -23.90
N LEU A 383 1.04 -8.09 -24.18
CA LEU A 383 1.39 -8.82 -25.40
C LEU A 383 0.66 -8.27 -26.65
N ALA A 384 -0.61 -7.88 -26.50
CA ALA A 384 -1.39 -7.28 -27.58
C ALA A 384 -1.02 -5.82 -27.88
N GLY A 385 -0.27 -5.17 -26.99
CA GLY A 385 0.09 -3.75 -27.08
C GLY A 385 -1.06 -2.77 -26.80
N LYS A 386 -2.24 -3.26 -26.39
CA LYS A 386 -3.42 -2.45 -26.04
C LYS A 386 -4.30 -3.14 -24.99
N PRO A 387 -5.06 -2.40 -24.17
CA PRO A 387 -6.01 -2.99 -23.23
C PRO A 387 -7.23 -3.57 -23.97
N PRO A 388 -7.95 -4.55 -23.38
CA PRO A 388 -9.23 -5.01 -23.91
C PRO A 388 -10.29 -3.91 -23.83
N ARG A 389 -11.31 -4.01 -24.68
CA ARG A 389 -12.43 -3.03 -24.74
C ARG A 389 -13.14 -2.85 -23.40
N ASP A 390 -13.38 -3.95 -22.69
CA ASP A 390 -13.92 -3.89 -21.34
C ASP A 390 -13.23 -4.87 -20.38
N SER A 391 -13.62 -4.79 -19.11
CA SER A 391 -12.95 -5.56 -18.05
C SER A 391 -13.27 -7.05 -18.05
N TYR A 392 -14.19 -7.56 -18.86
CA TYR A 392 -14.62 -8.97 -18.83
C TYR A 392 -14.70 -9.62 -20.22
N SER A 393 -14.89 -8.87 -21.31
CA SER A 393 -15.11 -9.42 -22.66
C SER A 393 -14.01 -10.33 -23.17
N PHE A 394 -12.76 -10.10 -22.75
CA PHE A 394 -11.59 -10.78 -23.30
C PHE A 394 -11.50 -12.27 -22.98
N VAL A 395 -12.26 -12.78 -21.99
CA VAL A 395 -12.25 -14.18 -21.56
C VAL A 395 -13.63 -14.59 -21.05
N THR A 396 -14.09 -15.81 -21.31
CA THR A 396 -15.38 -16.29 -20.77
C THR A 396 -15.22 -16.91 -19.37
N PRO A 397 -16.29 -17.04 -18.58
CA PRO A 397 -16.27 -17.77 -17.31
C PRO A 397 -15.75 -19.21 -17.44
N GLU A 398 -16.19 -19.93 -18.48
CA GLU A 398 -15.82 -21.32 -18.73
C GLU A 398 -14.33 -21.45 -19.06
N GLU A 399 -13.80 -20.60 -19.93
CA GLU A 399 -12.38 -20.56 -20.27
C GLU A 399 -11.51 -20.30 -19.04
N LEU A 400 -11.91 -19.33 -18.22
CA LEU A 400 -11.19 -19.02 -16.99
C LEU A 400 -11.28 -20.16 -15.97
N GLY A 401 -12.45 -20.81 -15.85
CA GLY A 401 -12.64 -21.97 -14.98
C GLY A 401 -11.75 -23.14 -15.37
N ASN A 402 -11.56 -23.37 -16.68
CA ASN A 402 -10.80 -24.51 -17.22
C ASN A 402 -9.29 -24.47 -16.93
N ILE A 403 -8.75 -23.30 -16.56
CA ILE A 403 -7.34 -23.14 -16.16
C ILE A 403 -7.16 -23.12 -14.64
N ILE A 404 -8.26 -23.09 -13.87
CA ILE A 404 -8.25 -22.94 -12.42
C ILE A 404 -8.55 -24.26 -11.73
N SER A 405 -7.64 -24.69 -10.86
CA SER A 405 -7.89 -25.74 -9.89
C SER A 405 -8.10 -25.14 -8.49
N GLY A 406 -9.35 -25.22 -8.01
CA GLY A 406 -9.75 -24.82 -6.67
C GLY A 406 -9.14 -25.71 -5.59
N ARG A 407 -8.53 -25.12 -4.56
CA ARG A 407 -8.12 -25.82 -3.34
C ARG A 407 -8.79 -25.21 -2.11
N PRO A 408 -9.26 -26.01 -1.16
CA PRO A 408 -9.77 -25.50 0.11
C PRO A 408 -8.73 -24.65 0.83
N HIS A 409 -9.19 -23.51 1.36
CA HIS A 409 -8.42 -22.61 2.23
C HIS A 409 -7.09 -22.11 1.64
N SER A 410 -6.94 -22.17 0.31
CA SER A 410 -5.67 -21.96 -0.38
C SER A 410 -5.85 -21.12 -1.66
N PRO A 411 -4.78 -20.48 -2.16
CA PRO A 411 -4.76 -19.95 -3.52
C PRO A 411 -4.98 -21.04 -4.56
N HIS A 412 -5.48 -20.64 -5.73
CA HIS A 412 -5.66 -21.52 -6.89
C HIS A 412 -4.34 -22.14 -7.34
N LEU A 413 -4.43 -23.37 -7.84
CA LEU A 413 -3.43 -23.88 -8.77
C LEU A 413 -3.86 -23.49 -10.18
N ILE A 414 -2.90 -23.05 -10.98
CA ILE A 414 -3.10 -22.68 -12.37
C ILE A 414 -2.48 -23.77 -13.22
N ASP A 415 -3.25 -24.30 -14.17
CA ASP A 415 -2.72 -25.20 -15.20
C ASP A 415 -1.93 -24.34 -16.21
N GLU A 416 -0.60 -24.43 -16.14
CA GLU A 416 0.30 -23.58 -16.93
C GLU A 416 0.09 -23.76 -18.43
N GLU A 417 -0.04 -25.00 -18.91
CA GLU A 417 -0.19 -25.32 -20.33
C GLU A 417 -1.52 -24.80 -20.87
N ARG A 418 -2.63 -25.00 -20.13
CA ARG A 418 -3.93 -24.46 -20.53
C ARG A 418 -3.98 -22.93 -20.43
N ALA A 419 -3.33 -22.35 -19.42
CA ALA A 419 -3.23 -20.90 -19.28
C ALA A 419 -2.46 -20.26 -20.43
N GLU A 420 -1.38 -20.89 -20.90
CA GLU A 420 -0.61 -20.43 -22.06
C GLU A 420 -1.45 -20.48 -23.34
N LYS A 421 -2.14 -21.59 -23.61
CA LYS A 421 -3.05 -21.71 -24.75
C LYS A 421 -4.19 -20.69 -24.71
N LEU A 422 -4.76 -20.46 -23.54
CA LEU A 422 -5.80 -19.44 -23.36
C LEU A 422 -5.24 -18.03 -23.59
N LEU A 423 -4.02 -17.73 -23.12
CA LEU A 423 -3.38 -16.44 -23.32
C LEU A 423 -3.24 -16.10 -24.81
N GLU A 424 -2.84 -17.05 -25.66
CA GLU A 424 -2.76 -16.85 -27.11
C GLU A 424 -4.12 -16.47 -27.72
N VAL A 425 -5.19 -17.16 -27.31
CA VAL A 425 -6.55 -16.88 -27.75
C VAL A 425 -6.99 -15.48 -27.31
N VAL A 426 -6.74 -15.13 -26.05
CA VAL A 426 -7.10 -13.82 -25.48
C VAL A 426 -6.33 -12.68 -26.17
N VAL A 427 -5.03 -12.85 -26.41
CA VAL A 427 -4.21 -11.84 -27.10
C VAL A 427 -4.79 -11.54 -28.48
N ARG A 428 -5.10 -12.59 -29.26
CA ARG A 428 -5.74 -12.44 -30.57
C ARG A 428 -7.08 -11.73 -30.51
N ARG A 429 -7.95 -12.09 -29.55
CA ARG A 429 -9.25 -11.39 -29.34
C ARG A 429 -9.06 -9.91 -29.07
N ILE A 430 -8.13 -9.57 -28.18
CA ILE A 430 -7.81 -8.17 -27.88
C ILE A 430 -7.34 -7.47 -29.15
N SER A 431 -6.43 -8.08 -29.92
CA SER A 431 -5.92 -7.51 -31.17
C SER A 431 -7.02 -7.29 -32.22
N GLU A 432 -7.93 -8.25 -32.40
CA GLU A 432 -9.00 -8.25 -33.42
C GLU A 432 -10.20 -7.34 -33.06
N GLU A 433 -10.46 -7.10 -31.77
CA GLU A 433 -11.43 -6.10 -31.30
C GLU A 433 -10.92 -4.69 -31.68
N SER A 434 -11.29 -4.22 -32.88
CA SER A 434 -11.14 -2.84 -33.36
C SER A 434 -12.47 -2.10 -33.30
#